data_AF-A0A167WG15-F1
#
_entry.id   AF-A0A167WG15-F1
#
_cell.length_a   1.000
_cell.length_b   1.000
_cell.length_c   1.000
_cell.angle_alpha   90.00
_cell.angle_beta   90.00
_cell.angle_gamma   90.00
#
_symmetry.space_group_name_H-M   'P 1'
#
loop_
_entity.id
_entity.type
_entity.pdbx_description
1 polymer ?
#
loop_
_entity_poly.entity_id
_entity_poly.type
_entity_poly.pdbx_seq_one_letter_code
_entity_poly.pdbx_strand_id
1 'polypeptide(L)'
;MSLLRLTDVQPTGHIRVDGIDLDRLPLAAIRERAFVTVSQDPFILPNASLRFHLDPTLMLPGVALMTAIIKVGLQAVFLLNSYNGDDCVVEDTLWDRALSSFPALSAGQAQLLSLARALLQIQTRSGCGSNKRRPIILLDEITASLDTTTEATVHDVVEDVFVKGAYGEGVDGHTVLIVTHHPGSLVGRLRKGRDIMVRMGNGKVERVENI
;
A
#
# COMPACT_ATOMS: atom_id res chain seq x y z
N MET A 1 2.29 13.58 8.02
CA MET A 1 1.39 14.61 7.43
C MET A 1 2.08 15.63 6.52
N SER A 2 3.28 16.14 6.84
CA SER A 2 3.96 17.16 6.03
C SER A 2 4.34 16.71 4.61
N LEU A 3 4.73 15.44 4.43
CA LEU A 3 5.06 14.86 3.10
C LEU A 3 3.90 14.99 2.09
N LEU A 4 2.67 14.83 2.57
CA LEU A 4 1.46 14.89 1.76
C LEU A 4 0.91 16.32 1.62
N ARG A 5 1.60 17.30 2.22
CA ARG A 5 1.16 18.71 2.30
C ARG A 5 -0.28 18.79 2.80
N LEU A 6 -0.59 18.05 3.87
CA LEU A 6 -1.88 18.09 4.57
C LEU A 6 -1.88 19.11 5.72
N THR A 7 -0.69 19.55 6.11
CA THR A 7 -0.45 20.63 7.08
C THR A 7 0.46 21.65 6.41
N ASP A 8 0.35 22.92 6.81
CA ASP A 8 1.30 23.93 6.37
C ASP A 8 2.71 23.52 6.78
N VAL A 9 3.62 23.50 5.80
CA VAL A 9 5.03 23.25 6.06
C VAL A 9 5.58 24.51 6.72
N GLN A 10 6.37 24.33 7.78
CA GLN A 10 7.01 25.45 8.45
C GLN A 10 7.83 26.28 7.46
N PRO A 11 7.99 27.59 7.67
CA PRO A 11 8.69 28.48 6.74
C PRO A 11 10.17 28.13 6.52
N THR A 12 10.73 27.22 7.32
CA THR A 12 12.09 26.72 7.19
C THR A 12 12.09 25.24 6.80
N GLY A 13 12.76 24.92 5.69
CA GLY A 13 12.93 23.56 5.18
C GLY A 13 12.17 23.29 3.89
N HIS A 14 12.71 22.40 3.06
CA HIS A 14 12.11 22.00 1.78
C HIS A 14 12.10 20.48 1.67
N ILE A 15 11.01 19.95 1.11
CA ILE A 15 10.89 18.51 0.81
C ILE A 15 11.07 18.36 -0.69
N ARG A 16 12.05 17.54 -1.10
CA ARG A 16 12.34 17.28 -2.50
C ARG A 16 12.15 15.81 -2.83
N VAL A 17 11.49 15.54 -3.95
CA VAL A 17 11.36 14.20 -4.54
C VAL A 17 11.92 14.27 -5.96
N ASP A 18 12.85 13.38 -6.29
CA ASP A 18 13.58 13.38 -7.58
C ASP A 18 14.23 14.74 -7.91
N GLY A 19 14.71 15.46 -6.88
CA GLY A 19 15.29 16.79 -7.02
C GLY A 19 14.28 17.93 -7.20
N ILE A 20 12.98 17.62 -7.32
CA ILE A 20 11.90 18.61 -7.46
C ILE A 20 11.38 18.99 -6.09
N ASP A 21 11.33 20.29 -5.82
CA ASP A 21 10.74 20.85 -4.61
C ASP A 21 9.21 20.73 -4.63
N LEU A 22 8.65 20.06 -3.62
CA LEU A 22 7.21 19.84 -3.52
C LEU A 22 6.42 21.14 -3.37
N ASP A 23 7.03 22.21 -2.83
CA ASP A 23 6.36 23.50 -2.67
C ASP A 23 6.01 24.17 -4.01
N ARG A 24 6.67 23.74 -5.09
CA ARG A 24 6.45 24.24 -6.45
C ARG A 24 5.37 23.47 -7.22
N LEU A 25 4.83 22.41 -6.63
CA LEU A 25 3.86 21.53 -7.29
C LEU A 25 2.44 21.76 -6.76
N PRO A 26 1.41 21.66 -7.62
CA PRO A 26 0.03 21.59 -7.16
C PRO A 26 -0.18 20.39 -6.23
N LEU A 27 -0.99 20.57 -5.17
CA LEU A 27 -1.27 19.51 -4.18
C LEU A 27 -1.79 18.22 -4.82
N ALA A 28 -2.62 18.34 -5.86
CA ALA A 28 -3.12 17.19 -6.62
C ALA A 28 -1.97 16.39 -7.24
N ALA A 29 -0.99 17.06 -7.86
CA ALA A 29 0.16 16.38 -8.46
C ALA A 29 0.99 15.62 -7.42
N ILE A 30 1.17 16.20 -6.22
CA ILE A 30 1.88 15.54 -5.12
C ILE A 30 1.13 14.26 -4.70
N ARG A 31 -0.18 14.37 -4.44
CA ARG A 31 -1.00 13.29 -3.88
C ARG A 31 -1.35 12.19 -4.90
N GLU A 32 -1.41 12.53 -6.18
CA GLU A 32 -1.73 11.57 -7.25
C GLU A 32 -0.49 10.94 -7.87
N ARG A 33 0.67 11.61 -7.85
CA ARG A 33 1.86 11.13 -8.58
C ARG A 33 3.03 10.75 -7.70
N ALA A 34 3.29 11.49 -6.62
CA ALA A 34 4.49 11.29 -5.83
C ALA A 34 4.30 10.23 -4.74
N PHE A 35 3.09 10.11 -4.20
CA PHE A 35 2.83 9.23 -3.05
C PHE A 35 1.64 8.27 -3.29
N VAL A 36 1.76 7.09 -2.70
CA VAL A 36 0.66 6.16 -2.44
C VAL A 36 0.66 5.88 -0.95
N THR A 37 -0.48 6.02 -0.29
CA THR A 37 -0.58 6.01 1.17
C THR A 37 -1.49 4.88 1.65
N VAL A 38 -1.09 4.22 2.73
CA VAL A 38 -1.92 3.25 3.46
C VAL A 38 -1.98 3.69 4.92
N SER A 39 -3.20 3.91 5.42
CA SER A 39 -3.46 4.42 6.77
C SER A 39 -3.57 3.30 7.81
N GLN A 40 -3.38 3.68 9.08
CA GLN A 40 -3.55 2.81 10.24
C GLN A 40 -4.94 2.17 10.31
N ASP A 41 -5.98 2.93 9.95
CA ASP A 41 -7.36 2.46 9.90
C ASP A 41 -7.81 2.33 8.44
N PRO A 42 -8.13 1.10 7.97
CA PRO A 42 -8.72 0.87 6.66
C PRO A 42 -10.10 1.54 6.57
N PHE A 43 -10.30 2.35 5.54
CA PHE A 43 -11.60 2.96 5.28
C PHE A 43 -12.53 1.96 4.56
N ILE A 44 -13.42 1.33 5.33
CA ILE A 44 -14.36 0.33 4.83
C ILE A 44 -15.78 0.90 4.73
N LEU A 45 -16.40 0.69 3.57
CA LEU A 45 -17.78 1.06 3.25
C LEU A 45 -18.54 -0.24 2.94
N PRO A 46 -19.36 -0.74 3.87
CA PRO A 46 -20.01 -2.05 3.73
C PRO A 46 -20.88 -2.18 2.47
N ASN A 47 -21.57 -1.09 2.10
CA ASN A 47 -22.49 -1.09 0.96
C ASN A 47 -21.81 -0.74 -0.38
N ALA A 48 -20.52 -0.38 -0.37
CA ALA A 48 -19.76 -0.17 -1.59
C ALA A 48 -19.31 -1.50 -2.19
N SER A 49 -19.17 -1.55 -3.51
CA SER A 49 -18.76 -2.77 -4.20
C SER A 49 -17.30 -3.14 -3.92
N LEU A 50 -16.94 -4.40 -4.08
CA LEU A 50 -15.54 -4.85 -3.98
C LEU A 50 -14.65 -4.08 -4.98
N ARG A 51 -15.15 -3.80 -6.19
CA ARG A 51 -14.45 -2.96 -7.17
C ARG A 51 -14.16 -1.57 -6.65
N PHE A 52 -15.11 -0.92 -5.99
CA PHE A 52 -14.91 0.42 -5.44
C PHE A 52 -13.79 0.44 -4.39
N HIS A 53 -13.68 -0.60 -3.57
CA HIS A 53 -12.62 -0.74 -2.58
C HIS A 53 -11.23 -0.92 -3.19
N LEU A 54 -11.15 -1.59 -4.35
CA LEU A 54 -9.88 -1.92 -5.02
C LEU A 54 -9.45 -0.87 -6.04
N ASP A 55 -10.35 -0.48 -6.94
CA ASP A 55 -10.12 0.48 -8.02
C ASP A 55 -11.35 1.40 -8.19
N PRO A 56 -11.43 2.49 -7.40
CA PRO A 56 -12.50 3.48 -7.54
C PRO A 56 -12.41 4.29 -8.85
N THR A 57 -11.28 4.22 -9.58
CA THR A 57 -11.12 4.92 -10.86
C THR A 57 -11.71 4.13 -12.04
N LEU A 58 -12.03 2.85 -11.84
CA LEU A 58 -12.55 1.93 -12.83
C LEU A 58 -11.63 1.75 -14.06
N MET A 59 -10.35 2.08 -13.93
CA MET A 59 -9.37 2.07 -15.02
C MET A 59 -8.79 0.68 -15.28
N LEU A 60 -8.91 -0.25 -14.33
CA LEU A 60 -8.26 -1.56 -14.40
C LEU A 60 -9.26 -2.69 -14.74
N PRO A 61 -8.83 -3.67 -15.56
CA PRO A 61 -9.63 -4.84 -15.86
C PRO A 61 -9.73 -5.79 -14.64
N GLY A 62 -10.75 -6.64 -14.60
CA GLY A 62 -10.98 -7.59 -13.49
C GLY A 62 -9.78 -8.50 -13.22
N VAL A 63 -9.01 -8.88 -14.25
CA VAL A 63 -7.78 -9.68 -14.09
C VAL A 63 -6.73 -8.98 -13.22
N ALA A 64 -6.60 -7.65 -13.33
CA ALA A 64 -5.67 -6.88 -12.50
C ALA A 64 -6.15 -6.83 -11.05
N LEU A 65 -7.46 -6.69 -10.82
CA LEU A 65 -8.08 -6.73 -9.49
C LEU A 65 -7.84 -8.10 -8.83
N MET A 66 -8.09 -9.17 -9.58
CA MET A 66 -7.90 -10.54 -9.08
C MET A 66 -6.43 -10.81 -8.73
N THR A 67 -5.51 -10.39 -9.61
CA THR A 67 -4.06 -10.50 -9.35
C THR A 67 -3.67 -9.80 -8.05
N ALA A 68 -4.23 -8.61 -7.77
CA ALA A 68 -3.98 -7.90 -6.52
C ALA A 68 -4.53 -8.64 -5.29
N ILE A 69 -5.77 -9.17 -5.37
CA ILE A 69 -6.38 -9.99 -4.30
C ILE A 69 -5.52 -11.21 -3.96
N ILE A 70 -5.05 -11.93 -4.99
CA ILE A 70 -4.23 -13.14 -4.81
C ILE A 70 -2.90 -12.77 -4.14
N LYS A 71 -2.25 -11.69 -4.58
CA LYS A 71 -0.98 -11.23 -4.03
C LYS A 71 -1.02 -10.86 -2.56
N VAL A 72 -2.15 -10.34 -2.09
CA VAL A 72 -2.34 -10.03 -0.67
C VAL A 72 -2.98 -11.18 0.12
N GLY A 73 -3.18 -12.35 -0.50
CA GLY A 73 -3.70 -13.54 0.16
C GLY A 73 -5.20 -13.52 0.49
N LEU A 74 -5.99 -12.64 -0.12
CA LEU A 74 -7.43 -12.49 0.17
C LEU A 74 -8.35 -13.35 -0.71
N GLN A 75 -7.79 -14.18 -1.59
CA GLN A 75 -8.58 -15.01 -2.51
C GLN A 75 -9.60 -15.88 -1.79
N ALA A 76 -9.22 -16.50 -0.67
CA ALA A 76 -10.12 -17.36 0.09
C ALA A 76 -11.34 -16.59 0.59
N VAL A 77 -11.16 -15.35 1.04
CA VAL A 77 -12.25 -14.52 1.60
C VAL A 77 -13.31 -14.20 0.55
N PHE A 78 -12.88 -13.84 -0.67
CA PHE A 78 -13.80 -13.36 -1.70
C PHE A 78 -14.29 -14.45 -2.66
N LEU A 79 -13.59 -15.58 -2.74
CA LEU A 79 -13.90 -16.66 -3.69
C LEU A 79 -14.42 -17.95 -3.03
N LEU A 80 -14.65 -17.96 -1.71
CA LEU A 80 -15.11 -19.13 -0.93
C LEU A 80 -16.30 -19.89 -1.56
N ASN A 81 -17.17 -19.22 -2.33
CA ASN A 81 -18.33 -19.81 -2.99
C ASN A 81 -18.19 -20.02 -4.52
N SER A 82 -17.03 -19.69 -5.09
CA SER A 82 -16.73 -19.78 -6.53
C SER A 82 -15.64 -20.81 -6.87
N TYR A 83 -15.12 -21.53 -5.86
CA TYR A 83 -14.11 -22.58 -6.02
C TYR A 83 -14.79 -23.95 -6.20
N ASN A 84 -14.96 -24.39 -7.45
CA ASN A 84 -15.47 -25.73 -7.78
C ASN A 84 -14.37 -26.68 -8.31
N GLY A 85 -13.15 -26.59 -7.75
CA GLY A 85 -12.04 -27.46 -8.13
C GLY A 85 -11.43 -27.08 -9.48
N ASP A 86 -10.18 -26.65 -9.43
CA ASP A 86 -9.26 -26.34 -10.54
C ASP A 86 -9.57 -25.13 -11.45
N ASP A 87 -10.83 -24.70 -11.59
CA ASP A 87 -11.20 -23.47 -12.29
C ASP A 87 -11.81 -22.44 -11.34
N CYS A 88 -11.11 -21.32 -11.11
CA CYS A 88 -11.70 -20.12 -10.53
C CYS A 88 -12.60 -19.46 -11.59
N VAL A 89 -13.87 -19.83 -11.64
CA VAL A 89 -14.86 -19.05 -12.37
C VAL A 89 -15.14 -17.81 -11.54
N VAL A 90 -14.43 -16.71 -11.84
CA VAL A 90 -14.80 -15.40 -11.34
C VAL A 90 -16.16 -15.09 -11.97
N GLU A 91 -17.23 -15.17 -11.18
CA GLU A 91 -18.53 -14.67 -11.64
C GLU A 91 -18.33 -13.23 -12.11
N ASP A 92 -18.80 -12.89 -13.31
CA ASP A 92 -18.69 -11.53 -13.86
C ASP A 92 -19.22 -10.47 -12.89
N THR A 93 -20.09 -10.87 -11.96
CA THR A 93 -20.74 -10.04 -10.94
C THR A 93 -19.93 -9.88 -9.64
N LEU A 94 -18.83 -10.62 -9.42
CA LEU A 94 -18.04 -10.57 -8.17
C LEU A 94 -17.67 -9.14 -7.78
N TRP A 95 -17.24 -8.37 -8.77
CA TRP A 95 -16.73 -7.02 -8.60
C TRP A 95 -17.80 -6.01 -8.18
N ASP A 96 -19.05 -6.25 -8.57
CA ASP A 96 -20.18 -5.36 -8.33
C ASP A 96 -20.88 -5.65 -6.99
N ARG A 97 -20.62 -6.82 -6.40
CA ARG A 97 -21.17 -7.19 -5.09
C ARG A 97 -20.68 -6.24 -4.00
N ALA A 98 -21.62 -5.82 -3.15
CA ALA A 98 -21.33 -5.04 -1.96
C ALA A 98 -20.40 -5.82 -1.01
N LEU A 99 -19.48 -5.12 -0.35
CA LEU A 99 -18.51 -5.74 0.57
C LEU A 99 -19.22 -6.48 1.72
N SER A 100 -20.38 -5.98 2.16
CA SER A 100 -21.24 -6.61 3.18
C SER A 100 -21.82 -7.96 2.77
N SER A 101 -21.76 -8.33 1.48
CA SER A 101 -22.19 -9.65 0.99
C SER A 101 -21.14 -10.74 1.16
N PHE A 102 -19.93 -10.39 1.60
CA PHE A 102 -18.82 -11.31 1.91
C PHE A 102 -18.70 -11.52 3.43
N PRO A 103 -17.93 -12.53 3.88
CA PRO A 103 -17.58 -12.66 5.29
C PRO A 103 -16.97 -11.37 5.84
N ALA A 104 -17.29 -11.05 7.10
CA ALA A 104 -16.73 -9.88 7.76
C ALA A 104 -15.20 -9.99 7.82
N LEU A 105 -14.52 -8.92 7.37
CA LEU A 105 -13.07 -8.86 7.36
C LEU A 105 -12.53 -8.67 8.77
N SER A 106 -11.50 -9.44 9.13
CA SER A 106 -10.69 -9.12 10.30
C SER A 106 -9.90 -7.82 10.08
N ALA A 107 -9.36 -7.23 11.16
CA ALA A 107 -8.51 -6.03 11.06
C ALA A 107 -7.32 -6.25 10.09
N GLY A 108 -6.67 -7.41 10.17
CA GLY A 108 -5.58 -7.78 9.26
C GLY A 108 -6.03 -7.93 7.80
N GLN A 109 -7.19 -8.55 7.56
CA GLN A 109 -7.75 -8.69 6.21
C GLN A 109 -8.16 -7.33 5.61
N ALA A 110 -8.71 -6.43 6.42
CA ALA A 110 -9.01 -5.06 5.99
C ALA A 110 -7.73 -4.28 5.65
N GLN A 111 -6.64 -4.50 6.39
CA GLN A 111 -5.33 -3.95 6.06
C GLN A 111 -4.77 -4.51 4.75
N LEU A 112 -4.83 -5.82 4.55
CA LEU A 112 -4.44 -6.47 3.29
C LEU A 112 -5.26 -5.95 2.09
N LEU A 113 -6.56 -5.66 2.28
CA LEU A 113 -7.40 -5.06 1.24
C LEU A 113 -6.91 -3.65 0.88
N SER A 114 -6.47 -2.89 1.89
CA SER A 114 -5.90 -1.55 1.68
C SER A 114 -4.56 -1.62 0.93
N LEU A 115 -3.74 -2.64 1.18
CA LEU A 115 -2.52 -2.91 0.42
C LEU A 115 -2.82 -3.32 -1.03
N ALA A 116 -3.86 -4.13 -1.27
CA ALA A 116 -4.30 -4.48 -2.62
C ALA A 116 -4.72 -3.22 -3.41
N ARG A 117 -5.47 -2.32 -2.77
CA ARG A 117 -5.82 -1.02 -3.34
C ARG A 117 -4.57 -0.19 -3.65
N ALA A 118 -3.60 -0.13 -2.74
CA ALA A 118 -2.34 0.59 -2.97
C ALA A 118 -1.57 0.03 -4.17
N LEU A 119 -1.49 -1.30 -4.30
CA LEU A 119 -0.88 -1.95 -5.46
C LEU A 119 -1.56 -1.56 -6.78
N LEU A 120 -2.89 -1.49 -6.80
CA LEU A 120 -3.65 -1.08 -7.98
C LEU A 120 -3.46 0.41 -8.30
N GLN A 121 -3.38 1.27 -7.29
CA GLN A 121 -3.05 2.69 -7.49
C GLN A 121 -1.68 2.88 -8.12
N ILE A 122 -0.70 2.07 -7.75
CA ILE A 122 0.62 2.11 -8.38
C ILE A 122 0.49 1.80 -9.87
N GLN A 123 -0.31 0.80 -10.26
CA GLN A 123 -0.50 0.46 -11.68
C GLN A 123 -1.12 1.61 -12.48
N THR A 124 -2.15 2.27 -11.93
CA THR A 124 -2.83 3.36 -12.64
C THR A 124 -1.99 4.64 -12.71
N ARG A 125 -1.08 4.84 -11.75
CA ARG A 125 -0.26 6.07 -11.62
C ARG A 125 1.13 5.93 -12.25
N SER A 126 1.65 4.70 -12.38
CA SER A 126 2.93 4.42 -13.02
C SER A 126 2.78 4.56 -14.54
N GLY A 127 3.31 5.65 -15.10
CA GLY A 127 3.36 5.82 -16.56
C GLY A 127 4.15 4.70 -17.26
N CYS A 128 4.00 4.60 -18.57
CA CYS A 128 4.73 3.63 -19.40
C CYS A 128 5.99 4.24 -20.06
N GLY A 129 6.95 3.38 -20.43
CA GLY A 129 8.13 3.77 -21.21
C GLY A 129 9.22 4.49 -20.41
N SER A 130 9.92 5.42 -21.06
CA SER A 130 11.05 6.19 -20.49
C SER A 130 10.65 7.15 -19.37
N ASN A 131 9.35 7.38 -19.17
CA ASN A 131 8.81 8.27 -18.14
C ASN A 131 8.05 7.48 -17.06
N LYS A 132 8.52 6.25 -16.78
CA LYS A 132 7.98 5.38 -15.72
C LYS A 132 8.20 6.04 -14.37
N ARG A 133 7.09 6.46 -13.76
CA ARG A 133 7.07 7.06 -12.42
C ARG A 133 6.97 5.96 -11.38
N ARG A 134 7.62 6.17 -10.24
CA ARG A 134 7.57 5.26 -9.10
C ARG A 134 7.18 6.05 -7.86
N PRO A 135 5.91 6.00 -7.45
CA PRO A 135 5.49 6.71 -6.26
C PRO A 135 6.17 6.13 -5.03
N ILE A 136 6.43 6.99 -4.05
CA ILE A 136 6.87 6.58 -2.71
C ILE A 136 5.64 6.03 -1.97
N ILE A 137 5.80 4.86 -1.37
CA ILE A 137 4.73 4.21 -0.61
C ILE A 137 4.88 4.60 0.85
N LEU A 138 3.84 5.21 1.42
CA LEU A 138 3.79 5.61 2.82
C LEU A 138 2.85 4.65 3.58
N LEU A 139 3.41 3.89 4.51
CA LEU A 139 2.67 2.97 5.37
C LEU A 139 2.62 3.56 6.78
N ASP A 140 1.46 4.06 7.18
CA ASP A 140 1.26 4.75 8.44
C ASP A 140 0.65 3.80 9.47
N GLU A 141 1.49 3.23 10.35
CA GLU A 141 1.07 2.37 11.47
C GLU A 141 0.12 1.20 11.09
N ILE A 142 0.30 0.64 9.89
CA ILE A 142 -0.62 -0.35 9.29
C ILE A 142 -0.73 -1.69 10.07
N THR A 143 0.13 -1.93 11.06
CA THR A 143 0.14 -3.14 11.91
C THR A 143 -0.13 -2.86 13.38
N ALA A 144 -0.44 -1.61 13.76
CA ALA A 144 -0.54 -1.18 15.15
C ALA A 144 -1.54 -1.96 16.02
N SER A 145 -2.63 -2.45 15.42
CA SER A 145 -3.73 -3.14 16.10
C SER A 145 -3.74 -4.66 15.85
N LEU A 146 -2.70 -5.19 15.21
CA LEU A 146 -2.64 -6.59 14.81
C LEU A 146 -1.84 -7.42 15.82
N ASP A 147 -2.19 -8.71 15.93
CA ASP A 147 -1.34 -9.66 16.65
C ASP A 147 -0.06 -9.97 15.85
N THR A 148 0.95 -10.48 16.54
CA THR A 148 2.28 -10.76 15.96
C THR A 148 2.27 -11.65 14.70
N THR A 149 1.33 -12.60 14.61
CA THR A 149 1.29 -13.52 13.45
C THR A 149 0.69 -12.84 12.23
N THR A 150 -0.37 -12.06 12.44
CA THR A 150 -1.01 -11.26 11.39
C THR A 150 -0.10 -10.10 10.95
N GLU A 151 0.59 -9.44 11.89
CA GLU A 151 1.59 -8.41 11.59
C GLU A 151 2.70 -8.94 10.68
N ALA A 152 3.26 -10.11 10.98
CA ALA A 152 4.29 -10.73 10.15
C ALA A 152 3.79 -10.96 8.72
N THR A 153 2.57 -11.49 8.58
CA THR A 153 1.92 -11.74 7.28
C THR A 153 1.75 -10.45 6.47
N VAL A 154 1.32 -9.36 7.11
CA VAL A 154 1.18 -8.04 6.45
C VAL A 154 2.54 -7.52 5.97
N HIS A 155 3.59 -7.66 6.79
CA HIS A 155 4.94 -7.24 6.40
C HIS A 155 5.55 -8.12 5.30
N ASP A 156 5.28 -9.42 5.28
CA ASP A 156 5.68 -10.31 4.17
C ASP A 156 5.09 -9.83 2.85
N VAL A 157 3.79 -9.51 2.84
CA VAL A 157 3.09 -8.97 1.67
C VAL A 157 3.70 -7.62 1.25
N VAL A 158 4.01 -6.74 2.19
CA VAL A 158 4.66 -5.45 1.89
C VAL A 158 6.03 -5.67 1.21
N GLU A 159 6.84 -6.57 1.75
CA GLU A 159 8.16 -6.86 1.21
C GLU A 159 8.07 -7.43 -0.21
N ASP A 160 7.21 -8.43 -0.41
CA ASP A 160 7.08 -9.11 -1.69
C ASP A 160 6.43 -8.23 -2.76
N VAL A 161 5.39 -7.48 -2.40
CA VAL A 161 4.64 -6.67 -3.35
C VAL A 161 5.37 -5.36 -3.68
N PHE A 162 5.93 -4.68 -2.68
CA PHE A 162 6.43 -3.32 -2.86
C PHE A 162 7.95 -3.23 -2.88
N VAL A 163 8.67 -3.99 -2.05
CA VAL A 163 10.13 -3.88 -1.91
C VAL A 163 10.87 -4.72 -2.95
N LYS A 164 10.44 -5.95 -3.18
CA LYS A 164 11.00 -6.84 -4.22
C LYS A 164 10.40 -6.56 -5.60
N GLY A 165 9.14 -6.11 -5.64
CA GLY A 165 8.42 -5.71 -6.85
C GLY A 165 7.32 -6.69 -7.23
N ALA A 166 6.16 -6.16 -7.59
CA ALA A 166 4.94 -6.95 -7.75
C ALA A 166 4.83 -7.77 -9.05
N TYR A 167 5.67 -7.60 -10.09
CA TYR A 167 5.37 -8.18 -11.42
C TYR A 167 6.46 -9.11 -11.98
N GLY A 168 7.27 -9.74 -11.12
CA GLY A 168 8.25 -10.75 -11.51
C GLY A 168 9.70 -10.26 -11.53
N GLU A 169 10.61 -11.16 -11.89
CA GLU A 169 12.05 -10.86 -11.95
C GLU A 169 12.34 -9.68 -12.90
N GLY A 170 13.16 -8.73 -12.45
CA GLY A 170 13.56 -7.56 -13.23
C GLY A 170 12.67 -6.32 -13.08
N VAL A 171 11.61 -6.38 -12.27
CA VAL A 171 10.84 -5.18 -11.88
C VAL A 171 11.36 -4.65 -10.55
N ASP A 172 12.07 -3.53 -10.60
CA ASP A 172 12.52 -2.86 -9.39
C ASP A 172 11.35 -2.50 -8.45
N GLY A 173 11.58 -2.66 -7.16
CA GLY A 173 10.67 -2.23 -6.11
C GLY A 173 10.50 -0.71 -6.01
N HIS A 174 9.62 -0.33 -5.10
CA HIS A 174 9.34 1.06 -4.73
C HIS A 174 10.09 1.43 -3.45
N THR A 175 10.32 2.73 -3.27
CA THR A 175 10.71 3.25 -1.96
C THR A 175 9.50 3.17 -1.02
N VAL A 176 9.67 2.43 0.07
CA VAL A 176 8.64 2.28 1.11
C VAL A 176 9.10 3.00 2.36
N LEU A 177 8.29 3.93 2.86
CA LEU A 177 8.45 4.60 4.14
C LEU A 177 7.42 4.04 5.10
N ILE A 178 7.88 3.45 6.20
CA ILE A 178 7.03 2.83 7.21
C ILE A 178 7.14 3.63 8.50
N VAL A 179 6.00 4.01 9.06
CA VAL A 179 5.88 4.57 10.40
C VAL A 179 5.38 3.46 11.33
N THR A 180 6.11 3.19 12.41
CA THR A 180 5.73 2.17 13.40
C THR A 180 6.21 2.57 14.80
N HIS A 181 5.44 2.17 15.81
CA HIS A 181 5.84 2.25 17.22
C HIS A 181 6.54 0.98 17.71
N HIS A 182 6.47 -0.13 16.95
CA HIS A 182 7.13 -1.41 17.25
C HIS A 182 8.20 -1.73 16.19
N PRO A 183 9.37 -1.06 16.22
CA PRO A 183 10.41 -1.29 15.20
C PRO A 183 10.97 -2.73 15.22
N GLY A 184 10.84 -3.45 16.34
CA GLY A 184 11.35 -4.81 16.50
C GLY A 184 10.82 -5.80 15.46
N SER A 185 9.59 -5.64 14.98
CA SER A 185 9.01 -6.50 13.93
C SER A 185 9.64 -6.27 12.54
N LEU A 186 10.29 -5.12 12.35
CA LEU A 186 10.94 -4.74 11.09
C LEU A 186 12.45 -5.02 11.09
N VAL A 187 13.13 -5.01 12.24
CA VAL A 187 14.61 -5.12 12.31
C VAL A 187 15.15 -6.34 11.55
N GLY A 188 14.47 -7.49 11.62
CA GLY A 188 14.87 -8.71 10.90
C GLY A 188 14.64 -8.68 9.38
N ARG A 189 13.85 -7.72 8.90
CA ARG A 189 13.43 -7.57 7.49
C ARG A 189 14.21 -6.47 6.76
N LEU A 190 14.87 -5.58 7.49
CA LEU A 190 15.66 -4.49 6.92
C LEU A 190 16.91 -5.02 6.22
N ARG A 191 17.18 -4.50 5.02
CA ARG A 191 18.29 -4.90 4.16
C ARG A 191 19.52 -4.06 4.47
N LYS A 192 20.60 -4.74 4.89
CA LYS A 192 21.89 -4.11 5.15
C LYS A 192 22.40 -3.31 3.96
N GLY A 193 22.88 -2.10 4.23
CA GLY A 193 23.41 -1.13 3.28
C GLY A 193 22.37 -0.50 2.34
N ARG A 194 21.08 -0.82 2.49
CA ARG A 194 20.00 -0.32 1.62
C ARG A 194 18.90 0.42 2.37
N ASP A 195 18.55 -0.05 3.55
CA ASP A 195 17.45 0.52 4.33
C ASP A 195 17.97 1.40 5.48
N ILE A 196 17.19 2.43 5.81
CA ILE A 196 17.52 3.43 6.83
C ILE A 196 16.42 3.41 7.89
N MET A 197 16.83 3.38 9.16
CA MET A 197 15.92 3.53 10.28
C MET A 197 16.10 4.92 10.91
N VAL A 198 15.01 5.66 11.04
CA VAL A 198 15.01 6.99 11.66
C VAL A 198 14.17 6.93 12.93
N ARG A 199 14.80 7.22 14.08
CA ARG A 199 14.10 7.39 15.35
C ARG A 199 13.80 8.86 15.58
N MET A 200 12.52 9.16 15.76
CA MET A 200 12.04 10.50 16.08
C MET A 200 11.53 10.55 17.52
N GLY A 201 11.75 11.69 18.19
CA GLY A 201 11.28 11.94 19.55
C GLY A 201 11.27 13.44 19.84
N ASN A 202 10.28 13.89 20.62
CA ASN A 202 10.10 15.32 20.98
C ASN A 202 10.12 16.28 19.76
N GLY A 203 9.54 15.86 18.64
CA GLY A 203 9.48 16.65 17.41
C GLY A 203 10.81 16.78 16.66
N LYS A 204 11.83 15.99 17.01
CA LYS A 204 13.16 16.00 16.37
C LYS A 204 13.57 14.60 15.94
N VAL A 205 14.48 14.54 14.97
CA VAL A 205 15.20 13.30 14.65
C VAL A 205 16.23 13.08 15.74
N GLU A 206 16.09 12.00 16.51
CA GLU A 206 17.01 11.65 17.59
C GLU A 206 18.14 10.77 17.08
N ARG A 207 17.85 9.88 16.12
CA ARG A 207 18.84 8.94 15.59
C ARG A 207 18.53 8.57 14.15
N VAL A 208 19.57 8.41 13.34
CA VAL A 208 19.52 7.84 12.00
C VAL A 208 20.51 6.69 11.95
N GLU A 209 20.03 5.50 11.61
CA GLU A 209 20.82 4.28 11.51
C GLU A 209 20.76 3.75 10.08
N ASN A 210 21.93 3.58 9.47
CA ASN A 210 22.04 2.79 8.25
C ASN A 210 22.20 1.33 8.69
N ILE A 211 21.27 0.47 8.27
CA ILE A 211 21.24 -0.95 8.64
C ILE A 211 22.37 -1.71 7.93
#